data_AF-J2SCM2-F1
#
_entry.id   AF-J2SCM2-F1
#
_cell.length_a   1.000
_cell.length_b   1.000
_cell.length_c   1.000
_cell.angle_alpha   90.00
_cell.angle_beta   90.00
_cell.angle_gamma   90.00
#
_symmetry.space_group_name_H-M   'P 1'
#
loop_
_entity.id
_entity.type
_entity.pdbx_description
1 polymer ?
#
loop_
_entity_poly.entity_id
_entity_poly.type
_entity_poly.pdbx_seq_one_letter_code
_entity_poly.pdbx_strand_id
1 'polypeptide(L)'
;MDDVQQLGEMLRHYADSEAHKKQLFESQSAVWATRIGELFDQIQQWLAPVLAPNLLEVSREAYVASGPSVPAETSTFKTEKLSIVIAGKPVEFVPDVMGAGGQISLAVMGLTAARYGSISLVCLPPSSNWQWRKTNGLKDPDTFAFDANFLAQQLQSLIPRERG
;
A
#
# COMPACT_ATOMS: atom_id res chain seq x y z
N MET A 1 -26.72 -15.36 39.80
CA MET A 1 -25.69 -14.55 39.13
C MET A 1 -26.34 -13.21 38.90
N ASP A 2 -25.77 -12.13 39.43
CA ASP A 2 -26.34 -10.78 39.33
C ASP A 2 -26.02 -10.21 37.95
N ASP A 3 -27.03 -9.70 37.25
CA ASP A 3 -26.91 -9.19 35.86
C ASP A 3 -25.84 -8.07 35.78
N VAL A 4 -25.65 -7.31 36.87
CA VAL A 4 -24.62 -6.27 36.96
C VAL A 4 -23.20 -6.86 37.00
N GLN A 5 -23.01 -7.99 37.67
CA GLN A 5 -21.71 -8.69 37.70
C GLN A 5 -21.37 -9.26 36.32
N GLN A 6 -22.35 -9.87 35.64
CA GLN A 6 -22.16 -10.39 34.27
C GLN A 6 -21.83 -9.28 33.28
N LEU A 7 -22.49 -8.12 33.36
CA LEU A 7 -22.15 -6.95 32.56
C LEU A 7 -20.72 -6.46 32.84
N GLY A 8 -20.31 -6.42 34.11
CA GLY A 8 -18.95 -6.05 34.52
C GLY A 8 -17.88 -6.97 33.92
N GLU A 9 -18.12 -8.28 33.93
CA GLU A 9 -17.24 -9.27 33.29
C GLU A 9 -17.19 -9.08 31.77
N MET A 10 -18.34 -8.89 31.11
CA MET A 10 -18.41 -8.65 29.67
C MET A 10 -17.66 -7.38 29.25
N LEU A 11 -17.82 -6.28 29.99
CA LEU A 11 -17.13 -5.02 29.71
C LEU A 11 -15.62 -5.13 29.91
N ARG A 12 -15.19 -5.89 30.92
CA ARG A 12 -13.76 -6.14 31.16
C ARG A 12 -13.15 -6.99 30.04
N HIS A 13 -13.81 -8.08 29.65
CA HIS A 13 -13.40 -8.89 28.51
C HIS A 13 -13.34 -8.09 27.21
N TYR A 14 -14.31 -7.18 27.00
CA TYR A 14 -14.30 -6.28 25.85
C TYR A 14 -13.12 -5.31 25.90
N ALA A 15 -12.88 -4.65 27.04
CA ALA A 15 -11.76 -3.73 27.21
C ALA A 15 -10.39 -4.42 27.01
N ASP A 16 -10.22 -5.62 27.57
CA ASP A 16 -9.00 -6.43 27.40
C ASP A 16 -8.83 -6.86 25.93
N SER A 17 -9.93 -7.19 25.24
CA SER A 17 -9.90 -7.52 23.80
C SER A 17 -9.51 -6.33 22.94
N GLU A 18 -10.04 -5.13 23.23
CA GLU A 18 -9.69 -3.91 22.50
C GLU A 18 -8.23 -3.49 22.76
N ALA A 19 -7.75 -3.60 24.00
CA ALA A 19 -6.35 -3.36 24.34
C ALA A 19 -5.41 -4.33 23.59
N HIS A 20 -5.78 -5.61 23.52
CA HIS A 20 -5.02 -6.62 22.77
C HIS A 20 -4.99 -6.32 21.26
N LYS A 21 -6.14 -5.97 20.66
CA LYS A 21 -6.22 -5.56 19.24
C LYS A 21 -5.37 -4.33 18.96
N LYS A 22 -5.38 -3.34 19.86
CA LYS A 22 -4.57 -2.12 19.72
C LYS A 22 -3.08 -2.43 19.75
N GLN A 23 -2.63 -3.25 20.70
CA GLN A 23 -1.21 -3.65 20.79
C GLN A 23 -0.78 -4.45 19.55
N LEU A 24 -1.63 -5.36 19.07
CA LEU A 24 -1.36 -6.11 17.84
C LEU A 24 -1.27 -5.16 16.64
N PHE A 25 -2.21 -4.22 16.51
CA PHE A 25 -2.21 -3.21 15.46
C PHE A 25 -0.92 -2.38 15.47
N GLU A 26 -0.52 -1.88 16.63
CA GLU A 26 0.71 -1.09 16.78
C GLU A 26 1.95 -1.91 16.39
N SER A 27 2.08 -3.14 16.87
CA SER A 27 3.22 -4.01 16.52
C SER A 27 3.28 -4.34 15.03
N GLN A 28 2.14 -4.58 14.38
CA GLN A 28 2.06 -4.83 12.94
C GLN A 28 2.36 -3.57 12.15
N SER A 29 1.84 -2.41 12.57
CA SER A 29 2.05 -1.13 11.87
C SER A 29 3.53 -0.76 11.73
N ALA A 30 4.36 -1.06 12.74
CA ALA A 30 5.80 -0.84 12.67
C ALA A 30 6.47 -1.70 11.59
N VAL A 31 6.15 -2.99 11.56
CA VAL A 31 6.65 -3.92 10.53
C VAL A 31 6.23 -3.44 9.13
N TRP A 32 5.02 -2.90 9.01
CA TRP A 32 4.50 -2.46 7.72
C TRP A 32 5.21 -1.22 7.19
N ALA A 33 5.42 -0.21 8.04
CA ALA A 33 6.19 0.97 7.68
C ALA A 33 7.59 0.57 7.19
N THR A 34 8.25 -0.37 7.89
CA THR A 34 9.54 -0.92 7.45
C THR A 34 9.46 -1.58 6.08
N ARG A 35 8.49 -2.47 5.85
CA ARG A 35 8.34 -3.17 4.56
C ARG A 35 8.03 -2.23 3.40
N ILE A 36 7.24 -1.18 3.64
CA ILE A 36 6.93 -0.15 2.64
C ILE A 36 8.20 0.64 2.30
N GLY A 37 8.98 1.04 3.32
CA GLY A 37 10.25 1.74 3.10
C GLY A 37 11.25 0.89 2.32
N GLU A 38 11.40 -0.39 2.67
CA GLU A 38 12.26 -1.34 1.94
C GLU A 38 11.84 -1.47 0.46
N LEU A 39 10.54 -1.56 0.19
CA LEU A 39 10.01 -1.59 -1.17
C LEU A 39 10.36 -0.30 -1.93
N PHE A 40 10.18 0.86 -1.31
CA PHE A 40 10.47 2.14 -1.96
C PHE A 40 11.96 2.32 -2.22
N ASP A 41 12.82 1.86 -1.31
CA ASP A 41 14.28 1.80 -1.52
C ASP A 41 14.62 0.94 -2.73
N GLN A 42 13.98 -0.23 -2.82
CA GLN A 42 14.16 -1.15 -3.93
C GLN A 42 13.71 -0.55 -5.27
N ILE A 43 12.55 0.14 -5.30
CA ILE A 43 12.06 0.84 -6.49
C ILE A 43 13.04 1.93 -6.92
N GLN A 44 13.51 2.74 -5.97
CA GLN A 44 14.47 3.81 -6.26
C GLN A 44 15.80 3.25 -6.79
N GLN A 45 16.27 2.12 -6.26
CA GLN A 45 17.44 1.42 -6.77
C GLN A 45 17.22 0.93 -8.21
N TRP A 46 16.06 0.35 -8.52
CA TRP A 46 15.73 -0.10 -9.88
C TRP A 46 15.69 1.06 -10.88
N LEU A 47 15.23 2.24 -10.45
CA LEU A 47 15.11 3.43 -11.31
C LEU A 47 16.37 4.30 -11.35
N ALA A 48 17.41 3.98 -10.56
CA ALA A 48 18.65 4.76 -10.51
C ALA A 48 19.26 5.07 -11.91
N PRO A 49 19.27 4.14 -12.90
CA PRO A 49 19.83 4.42 -14.23
C PRO A 49 19.08 5.51 -15.02
N VAL A 50 17.80 5.74 -14.73
CA VAL A 50 16.95 6.74 -15.42
C VAL A 50 16.72 8.00 -14.58
N LEU A 51 17.01 7.94 -13.28
CA LEU A 51 17.08 9.11 -12.39
C LEU A 51 18.29 9.99 -12.70
N ALA A 52 19.49 9.42 -12.83
CA ALA A 52 20.73 10.17 -13.07
C ALA A 52 20.68 11.13 -14.28
N PRO A 53 20.07 10.77 -15.42
CA PRO A 53 19.87 11.69 -16.55
C PRO A 53 18.64 12.62 -16.43
N ASN A 54 17.95 12.68 -15.28
CA ASN A 54 16.70 13.42 -15.07
C ASN A 54 15.59 13.03 -16.06
N LEU A 55 15.50 11.74 -16.44
CA LEU A 55 14.45 11.25 -17.35
C LEU A 55 13.12 10.99 -16.63
N LEU A 56 13.18 10.83 -15.31
CA LEU A 56 12.03 10.76 -14.42
C LEU A 56 12.42 11.35 -13.06
N GLU A 57 11.41 11.68 -12.27
CA GLU A 57 11.57 12.12 -10.89
C GLU A 57 10.95 11.08 -9.95
N VAL A 58 11.60 10.84 -8.81
CA VAL A 58 11.08 10.01 -7.72
C VAL A 58 11.11 10.85 -6.44
N SER A 59 9.99 10.93 -5.75
CA SER A 59 9.88 11.59 -4.45
C SER A 59 9.14 10.71 -3.45
N ARG A 60 9.45 10.93 -2.16
CA ARG A 60 8.75 10.32 -1.04
C ARG A 60 8.22 11.41 -0.12
N GLU A 61 7.02 11.21 0.37
CA GLU A 61 6.34 12.16 1.23
C GLU A 61 5.75 11.42 2.43
N ALA A 62 5.82 12.05 3.61
CA ALA A 62 5.17 11.52 4.80
C ALA A 62 3.67 11.35 4.55
N TYR A 63 3.13 10.21 4.95
CA TYR A 63 1.76 9.82 4.69
C TYR A 63 1.15 9.12 5.90
N VAL A 64 -0.12 9.39 6.17
CA VAL A 64 -0.89 8.71 7.20
C VAL A 64 -1.90 7.82 6.48
N ALA A 65 -1.69 6.51 6.54
CA ALA A 65 -2.58 5.56 5.90
C ALA A 65 -3.93 5.57 6.61
N SER A 66 -5.00 5.73 5.85
CA SER A 66 -6.37 5.80 6.34
C SER A 66 -7.29 5.02 5.40
N GLY A 67 -8.44 4.59 5.90
CA GLY A 67 -9.43 3.90 5.10
C GLY A 67 -10.77 3.77 5.82
N PRO A 68 -11.77 3.10 5.22
CA PRO A 68 -13.12 3.02 5.77
C PRO A 68 -13.18 2.48 7.21
N SER A 69 -12.24 1.60 7.56
CA SER A 69 -12.14 0.99 8.88
C SER A 69 -11.33 1.81 9.89
N VAL A 70 -10.50 2.76 9.43
CA VAL A 70 -9.62 3.59 10.27
C VAL A 70 -9.53 5.01 9.67
N PRO A 71 -10.33 5.96 10.18
CA PRO A 71 -10.31 7.35 9.73
C PRO A 71 -8.93 8.00 9.88
N ALA A 72 -8.61 8.95 9.00
CA ALA A 72 -7.30 9.62 8.97
C ALA A 72 -6.98 10.35 10.27
N GLU A 73 -7.97 10.94 10.91
CA GLU A 73 -7.86 11.68 12.16
C GLU A 73 -7.44 10.80 13.33
N THR A 74 -7.78 9.50 13.26
CA THR A 74 -7.52 8.52 14.30
C THR A 74 -6.42 7.53 13.95
N SER A 75 -5.96 7.51 12.69
CA SER A 75 -4.95 6.58 12.25
C SER A 75 -3.59 6.93 12.84
N THR A 76 -3.01 5.96 13.55
CA THR A 76 -1.64 6.06 14.06
C THR A 76 -0.62 5.51 13.07
N PHE A 77 -1.06 4.97 11.92
CA PHE A 77 -0.18 4.35 10.94
C PHE A 77 0.49 5.41 10.04
N LYS A 78 1.61 5.93 10.55
CA LYS A 78 2.48 6.87 9.84
C LYS A 78 3.48 6.09 8.99
N THR A 79 3.56 6.44 7.72
CA THR A 79 4.41 5.84 6.70
C THR A 79 4.76 6.91 5.66
N GLU A 80 5.14 6.49 4.47
CA GLU A 80 5.40 7.33 3.31
C GLU A 80 4.57 6.89 2.10
N LYS A 81 4.32 7.82 1.18
CA LYS A 81 3.89 7.51 -0.19
C LYS A 81 5.06 7.78 -1.15
N LEU A 82 5.12 7.03 -2.25
CA LEU A 82 6.11 7.21 -3.30
C LEU A 82 5.42 7.79 -4.55
N SER A 83 6.00 8.84 -5.12
CA SER A 83 5.53 9.44 -6.35
C SER A 83 6.63 9.35 -7.41
N ILE A 84 6.25 8.95 -8.63
CA ILE A 84 7.11 8.88 -9.80
C ILE A 84 6.51 9.78 -10.87
N VAL A 85 7.28 10.72 -11.40
CA VAL A 85 6.86 11.55 -12.53
C VAL A 85 7.65 11.14 -13.76
N ILE A 86 6.96 10.62 -14.77
CA ILE A 86 7.56 10.20 -16.05
C ILE A 86 6.82 10.86 -17.21
N ALA A 87 7.55 11.55 -18.09
CA ALA A 87 6.99 12.31 -19.21
C ALA A 87 5.81 13.23 -18.79
N GLY A 88 5.93 13.88 -17.63
CA GLY A 88 4.91 14.76 -17.05
C GLY A 88 3.68 14.04 -16.47
N LYS A 89 3.67 12.70 -16.40
CA LYS A 89 2.56 11.91 -15.83
C LYS A 89 2.95 11.38 -14.44
N PRO A 90 2.14 11.66 -13.40
CA PRO A 90 2.40 11.13 -12.07
C PRO A 90 1.89 9.68 -11.93
N VAL A 91 2.68 8.85 -11.27
CA VAL A 91 2.31 7.53 -10.75
C VAL A 91 2.56 7.55 -9.25
N GLU A 92 1.56 7.20 -8.46
CA GLU A 92 1.67 7.23 -7.00
C GLU A 92 1.45 5.84 -6.42
N PHE A 93 2.28 5.46 -5.46
CA PHE A 93 2.13 4.28 -4.62
C PHE A 93 1.73 4.74 -3.23
N VAL A 94 0.46 4.54 -2.89
CA VAL A 94 -0.16 5.07 -1.67
C VAL A 94 -0.55 3.91 -0.76
N PRO A 95 0.08 3.77 0.42
CA PRO A 95 -0.29 2.73 1.37
C PRO A 95 -1.76 2.78 1.80
N ASP A 96 -2.35 1.62 1.97
CA ASP A 96 -3.69 1.46 2.55
C ASP A 96 -3.59 1.03 4.02
N VAL A 97 -4.69 1.16 4.76
CA VAL A 97 -4.84 0.62 6.11
C VAL A 97 -4.94 -0.90 6.06
N MET A 98 -4.77 -1.51 7.24
CA MET A 98 -4.44 -2.92 7.28
C MET A 98 -5.48 -3.85 6.67
N GLY A 99 -5.06 -4.60 5.64
CA GLY A 99 -5.84 -5.66 5.02
C GLY A 99 -5.94 -6.92 5.88
N ALA A 100 -6.88 -7.79 5.52
CA ALA A 100 -7.12 -9.05 6.22
C ALA A 100 -5.83 -9.90 6.37
N GLY A 101 -5.69 -10.55 7.52
CA GLY A 101 -4.56 -11.46 7.78
C GLY A 101 -3.19 -10.77 7.87
N GLY A 102 -3.15 -9.45 8.04
CA GLY A 102 -1.89 -8.70 8.09
C GLY A 102 -1.33 -8.35 6.71
N GLN A 103 -2.14 -8.42 5.64
CA GLN A 103 -1.73 -8.11 4.28
C GLN A 103 -1.44 -6.61 4.11
N ILE A 104 -0.20 -6.30 3.75
CA ILE A 104 0.23 -4.94 3.36
C ILE A 104 -0.28 -4.67 1.95
N SER A 105 -0.87 -3.49 1.73
CA SER A 105 -1.41 -3.07 0.44
C SER A 105 -1.05 -1.62 0.15
N LEU A 106 -0.72 -1.33 -1.11
CA LEU A 106 -0.57 0.02 -1.64
C LEU A 106 -1.46 0.15 -2.87
N ALA A 107 -2.28 1.20 -2.93
CA ALA A 107 -2.93 1.59 -4.16
C ALA A 107 -1.90 2.17 -5.14
N VAL A 108 -1.97 1.77 -6.41
CA VAL A 108 -1.12 2.33 -7.46
C VAL A 108 -1.97 3.16 -8.41
N MET A 109 -1.76 4.48 -8.41
CA MET A 109 -2.52 5.45 -9.20
C MET A 109 -1.73 5.92 -10.42
N GLY A 110 -2.44 6.43 -11.43
CA GLY A 110 -1.82 7.00 -12.64
C GLY A 110 -1.53 6.01 -13.79
N LEU A 111 -1.77 4.71 -13.60
CA LEU A 111 -1.49 3.66 -14.59
C LEU A 111 -2.72 3.01 -15.24
N THR A 112 -3.92 3.33 -14.76
CA THR A 112 -5.17 2.79 -15.31
C THR A 112 -6.05 3.91 -15.83
N ALA A 113 -6.52 3.76 -17.07
CA ALA A 113 -7.54 4.63 -17.67
C ALA A 113 -8.96 4.04 -17.55
N ALA A 114 -9.10 2.82 -17.03
CA ALA A 114 -10.37 2.13 -16.95
C ALA A 114 -11.20 2.66 -15.76
N ARG A 115 -12.45 3.05 -16.03
CA ARG A 115 -13.38 3.64 -15.05
C ARG A 115 -13.56 2.82 -13.76
N TYR A 116 -13.43 1.49 -13.85
CA TYR A 116 -13.55 0.55 -12.73
C TYR A 116 -12.26 -0.26 -12.50
N GLY A 117 -11.17 0.10 -13.17
CA GLY A 117 -9.90 -0.56 -13.01
C GLY A 117 -9.14 -0.01 -11.82
N SER A 118 -8.70 -0.87 -10.91
CA SER A 118 -7.74 -0.47 -9.87
C SER A 118 -6.53 -1.39 -9.88
N ILE A 119 -5.41 -0.82 -9.45
CA ILE A 119 -4.15 -1.51 -9.30
C ILE A 119 -3.74 -1.39 -7.84
N SER A 120 -3.34 -2.50 -7.26
CA SER A 120 -2.77 -2.53 -5.92
C SER A 120 -1.51 -3.38 -5.92
N LEU A 121 -0.53 -2.96 -5.14
CA LEU A 121 0.64 -3.75 -4.82
C LEU A 121 0.45 -4.34 -3.43
N VAL A 122 0.57 -5.66 -3.30
CA VAL A 122 0.28 -6.35 -2.04
C VAL A 122 1.40 -7.27 -1.61
N CYS A 123 1.57 -7.40 -0.31
CA CYS A 123 2.52 -8.32 0.31
C CYS A 123 1.85 -8.95 1.54
N LEU A 124 1.99 -10.26 1.70
CA LEU A 124 1.52 -10.98 2.88
C LEU A 124 2.73 -11.48 3.66
N PRO A 125 3.08 -10.85 4.79
CA PRO A 125 4.14 -11.35 5.68
C PRO A 125 3.87 -12.82 6.10
N PRO A 126 4.93 -13.64 6.27
CA PRO A 126 6.35 -13.27 6.30
C PRO A 126 7.02 -13.20 4.91
N SER A 127 6.26 -13.36 3.81
CA SER A 127 6.80 -13.21 2.46
C SER A 127 7.37 -11.80 2.25
N SER A 128 8.44 -11.69 1.47
CA SER A 128 8.97 -10.42 0.95
C SER A 128 8.56 -10.16 -0.50
N ASN A 129 7.86 -11.11 -1.13
CA ASN A 129 7.47 -11.00 -2.54
C ASN A 129 6.24 -10.11 -2.67
N TRP A 130 6.42 -8.97 -3.33
CA TRP A 130 5.33 -8.08 -3.69
C TRP A 130 4.61 -8.57 -4.94
N GLN A 131 3.29 -8.49 -4.91
CA GLN A 131 2.41 -8.91 -5.99
C GLN A 131 1.65 -7.70 -6.53
N TRP A 132 1.76 -7.48 -7.83
CA TRP A 132 0.95 -6.53 -8.54
C TRP A 132 -0.40 -7.15 -8.85
N ARG A 133 -1.48 -6.56 -8.34
CA ARG A 133 -2.85 -6.99 -8.58
C ARG A 133 -3.58 -5.94 -9.39
N LYS A 134 -4.19 -6.35 -10.49
CA LYS A 134 -5.05 -5.51 -11.32
C LYS A 134 -6.45 -6.08 -11.33
N THR A 135 -7.43 -5.29 -10.91
CA THR A 135 -8.85 -5.64 -11.02
C THR A 135 -9.55 -4.74 -12.02
N ASN A 136 -10.61 -5.25 -12.65
CA ASN A 136 -11.49 -4.53 -13.56
C ASN A 136 -12.96 -4.51 -13.08
N GLY A 137 -13.19 -4.89 -11.81
CA GLY A 137 -14.50 -4.86 -11.16
C GLY A 137 -15.45 -6.02 -11.50
N LEU A 138 -14.99 -7.03 -12.26
CA LEU A 138 -15.88 -8.10 -12.75
C LEU A 138 -15.38 -9.53 -12.48
N LYS A 139 -14.12 -9.73 -12.04
CA LYS A 139 -13.48 -11.05 -11.80
C LYS A 139 -12.39 -10.99 -10.71
N ASP A 140 -11.82 -12.16 -10.39
CA ASP A 140 -10.55 -12.28 -9.64
C ASP A 140 -9.46 -11.40 -10.28
N PRO A 141 -8.61 -10.76 -9.47
CA PRO A 141 -7.59 -9.85 -9.98
C PRO A 141 -6.47 -10.61 -10.70
N ASP A 142 -6.03 -10.07 -11.85
CA ASP A 142 -4.81 -10.52 -12.49
C ASP A 142 -3.62 -10.20 -11.58
N THR A 143 -2.84 -11.22 -11.23
CA THR A 143 -1.74 -11.11 -10.27
C THR A 143 -0.41 -11.40 -10.94
N PHE A 144 0.56 -10.50 -10.76
CA PHE A 144 1.91 -10.60 -11.32
C PHE A 144 2.95 -10.42 -10.22
N ALA A 145 4.12 -11.04 -10.39
CA ALA A 145 5.28 -10.71 -9.55
C ALA A 145 5.70 -9.27 -9.81
N PHE A 146 6.00 -8.51 -8.76
CA PHE A 146 6.48 -7.15 -8.90
C PHE A 146 8.00 -7.12 -8.79
N ASP A 147 8.65 -6.86 -9.93
CA ASP A 147 10.10 -6.72 -10.06
C ASP A 147 10.46 -5.49 -10.92
N ALA A 148 11.77 -5.24 -11.07
CA ALA A 148 12.29 -4.11 -11.85
C ALA A 148 11.80 -4.10 -13.31
N ASN A 149 11.76 -5.27 -13.96
CA ASN A 149 11.37 -5.39 -15.36
C ASN A 149 9.88 -5.09 -15.53
N PHE A 150 9.06 -5.65 -14.63
CA PHE A 150 7.63 -5.40 -14.63
C PHE A 150 7.33 -3.92 -14.40
N LEU A 151 7.97 -3.28 -13.41
CA LEU A 151 7.83 -1.84 -13.16
C LEU A 151 8.21 -1.02 -14.40
N ALA A 152 9.35 -1.32 -15.02
CA ALA A 152 9.79 -0.62 -16.23
C ALA A 152 8.75 -0.73 -17.36
N GLN A 153 8.17 -1.91 -17.58
CA GLN A 153 7.10 -2.11 -18.57
C GLN A 153 5.86 -1.26 -18.26
N GLN A 154 5.45 -1.17 -16.99
CA GLN A 154 4.31 -0.34 -16.60
C GLN A 154 4.59 1.15 -16.86
N LEU A 155 5.77 1.65 -16.48
CA LEU A 155 6.16 3.05 -16.70
C LEU A 155 6.30 3.39 -18.19
N GLN A 156 6.87 2.50 -19.00
CA GLN A 156 7.00 2.68 -20.45
C GLN A 156 5.65 2.90 -21.14
N SER A 157 4.58 2.28 -20.64
CA SER A 157 3.22 2.44 -21.19
C SER A 157 2.70 3.89 -21.11
N LEU A 158 3.29 4.72 -20.25
CA LEU A 158 2.93 6.12 -20.06
C LEU A 158 3.62 7.05 -21.06
N ILE A 159 4.73 6.63 -21.66
CA ILE A 159 5.48 7.45 -22.61
C ILE A 159 4.66 7.57 -23.90
N PRO A 160 4.37 8.80 -24.39
CA PRO A 160 3.69 8.98 -25.67
C PRO A 160 4.46 8.29 -26.78
N ARG A 161 3.80 7.40 -27.52
CA ARG A 161 4.36 6.86 -28.77
C ARG A 161 4.18 7.91 -29.85
N GLU A 162 5.25 8.26 -30.56
CA GLU A 162 5.13 9.03 -31.80
C GLU A 162 4.26 8.23 -32.76
N ARG A 163 3.07 8.76 -33.08
CA ARG A 163 2.28 8.28 -34.19
C ARG A 163 2.92 8.88 -35.45
N GLY A 164 3.93 8.19 -35.97
CA GLY A 164 4.39 8.37 -37.35
C GLY A 164 3.36 7.87 -38.34
#